data_AF-A0A2E0BMZ1-F1
#
_entry.id   AF-A0A2E0BMZ1-F1
#
_cell.length_a   1.000
_cell.length_b   1.000
_cell.length_c   1.000
_cell.angle_alpha   90.00
_cell.angle_beta   90.00
_cell.angle_gamma   90.00
#
_symmetry.space_group_name_H-M   'P 1'
#
loop_
_entity.id
_entity.type
_entity.pdbx_description
1 polymer ?
#
loop_
_entity_poly.entity_id
_entity_poly.type
_entity_poly.pdbx_seq_one_letter_code
_entity_poly.pdbx_strand_id
1 'polypeptide(L)'
;MTNKLLSPLKLRDVELPNRIVVSPMQMYMAKDNGECTDWHLVHLGKFATGNFGTVFTEVLCVESRGRSTYSDAGIWSDSHIPMLKKIASFIHSQGSIPAAQIGHCGPKSCRQRPYDGLQPLSSKDAENGEPPWEIVSCSAEPAAPGYATPHSLTESEVKELVVAFGEAARRCNEAGFQVLDVHAAHGYLIHSFLSPISNSRTDIYGGNRKNRMRFALEIAEALRENWPANKPILFRLSCIDRFEGGLEIEDTIKLAKELKNKGIDAIDCSSGGIKGPNSLFSLATKSPPTPGFQVPLSEAVRHGAEMATMAVGMIMDPPHAEQIICDGQADLIALGREALFNPHWGLHAARLLNEGQTFDDWPPNMGWWLEVRQRMLSSTDPKDWRIGPAAANAPLRSSKNH
;
A
#
# COMPACT_ATOMS: atom_id res chain seq x y z
N MET A 1 1.21 -18.24 24.53
CA MET A 1 1.79 -18.45 23.18
C MET A 1 2.09 -17.07 22.62
N THR A 2 3.21 -16.87 21.93
CA THR A 2 3.51 -15.57 21.30
C THR A 2 2.63 -15.40 20.07
N ASN A 3 1.80 -14.36 20.03
CA ASN A 3 0.92 -14.05 18.89
C ASN A 3 1.75 -13.77 17.63
N LYS A 4 1.49 -14.50 16.54
CA LYS A 4 2.31 -14.38 15.31
C LYS A 4 2.12 -13.03 14.63
N LEU A 5 0.91 -12.46 14.63
CA LEU A 5 0.63 -11.14 14.05
C LEU A 5 1.51 -10.04 14.68
N LEU A 6 1.80 -10.17 15.98
CA LEU A 6 2.63 -9.24 16.75
C LEU A 6 4.13 -9.59 16.73
N SER A 7 4.49 -10.72 16.12
CA SER A 7 5.89 -11.14 16.03
C SER A 7 6.63 -10.42 14.90
N PRO A 8 7.95 -10.21 15.03
CA PRO A 8 8.73 -9.58 13.97
C PRO A 8 8.81 -10.47 12.73
N LEU A 9 9.00 -9.83 11.57
CA LEU A 9 9.25 -10.49 10.29
C LEU A 9 10.46 -9.83 9.63
N LYS A 10 11.49 -10.62 9.33
CA LYS A 10 12.66 -10.14 8.60
C LYS A 10 12.49 -10.36 7.09
N LEU A 11 12.59 -9.29 6.31
CA LEU A 11 12.67 -9.32 4.85
C LEU A 11 13.99 -8.66 4.44
N ARG A 12 14.91 -9.44 3.85
CA ARG A 12 16.30 -9.03 3.65
C ARG A 12 16.93 -8.58 4.98
N ASP A 13 17.52 -7.39 5.05
CA ASP A 13 18.11 -6.86 6.29
C ASP A 13 17.13 -6.00 7.09
N VAL A 14 15.90 -5.80 6.60
CA VAL A 14 14.88 -5.01 7.29
C VAL A 14 14.05 -5.93 8.18
N GLU A 15 14.06 -5.65 9.48
CA GLU A 15 13.22 -6.32 10.47
C GLU A 15 11.96 -5.49 10.73
N LEU A 16 10.81 -6.00 10.28
CA LEU A 16 9.51 -5.43 10.58
C LEU A 16 9.15 -5.81 12.02
N PRO A 17 8.77 -4.85 12.90
CA PRO A 17 8.56 -5.13 14.32
C PRO A 17 7.29 -5.97 14.58
N ASN A 18 6.34 -5.96 13.65
CA ASN A 18 5.16 -6.82 13.62
C ASN A 18 4.66 -6.97 12.17
N ARG A 19 3.62 -7.79 11.98
CA ARG A 19 3.08 -8.15 10.65
C ARG A 19 1.90 -7.28 10.21
N ILE A 20 1.67 -6.17 10.90
CA ILE A 20 0.54 -5.25 10.67
C ILE A 20 1.01 -4.10 9.79
N VAL A 21 0.37 -3.94 8.64
CA VAL A 21 0.78 -2.99 7.61
C VAL A 21 -0.34 -1.98 7.34
N VAL A 22 -0.01 -0.70 7.24
CA VAL A 22 -0.90 0.30 6.63
C VAL A 22 -0.80 0.15 5.12
N SER A 23 -1.91 -0.18 4.46
CA SER A 23 -1.97 -0.26 3.00
C SER A 23 -1.71 1.12 2.37
N PRO A 24 -1.11 1.18 1.17
CA PRO A 24 -1.15 2.38 0.35
C PRO A 24 -2.60 2.82 0.11
N MET A 25 -2.91 4.08 0.44
CA MET A 25 -4.25 4.67 0.31
C MET A 25 -4.12 6.07 -0.27
N GLN A 26 -4.56 6.28 -1.51
CA GLN A 26 -4.57 7.63 -2.10
C GLN A 26 -5.45 8.58 -1.30
N MET A 27 -4.87 9.72 -0.92
CA MET A 27 -5.54 10.71 -0.08
C MET A 27 -5.91 11.99 -0.84
N TYR A 28 -5.32 12.23 -2.02
CA TYR A 28 -5.66 13.36 -2.88
C TYR A 28 -5.39 14.72 -2.22
N MET A 29 -4.27 14.82 -1.49
CA MET A 29 -3.90 16.01 -0.69
C MET A 29 -2.53 16.60 -1.08
N ALA A 30 -1.92 16.12 -2.16
CA ALA A 30 -0.68 16.66 -2.69
C ALA A 30 -0.92 17.99 -3.39
N LYS A 31 0.16 18.75 -3.58
CA LYS A 31 0.13 19.93 -4.44
C LYS A 31 -0.06 19.50 -5.90
N ASP A 32 -0.41 20.47 -6.74
CA ASP A 32 -0.51 20.31 -8.19
C ASP A 32 0.76 19.78 -8.86
N ASN A 33 1.92 20.04 -8.27
CA ASN A 33 3.21 19.52 -8.69
C ASN A 33 3.54 18.13 -8.12
N GLY A 34 2.64 17.49 -7.37
CA GLY A 34 2.84 16.16 -6.77
C GLY A 34 3.58 16.14 -5.45
N GLU A 35 4.02 17.30 -4.92
CA GLU A 35 4.66 17.33 -3.61
C GLU A 35 3.68 16.98 -2.49
N CYS A 36 4.10 16.06 -1.62
CA CYS A 36 3.43 15.86 -0.34
C CYS A 36 3.48 17.15 0.49
N THR A 37 2.57 17.21 1.46
CA THR A 37 2.33 18.35 2.35
C THR A 37 2.36 17.91 3.81
N ASP A 38 2.34 18.84 4.76
CA ASP A 38 2.25 18.51 6.20
C ASP A 38 1.01 17.68 6.55
N TRP A 39 -0.05 17.76 5.73
CA TRP A 39 -1.20 16.86 5.86
C TRP A 39 -0.79 15.39 5.80
N HIS A 40 0.13 15.02 4.89
CA HIS A 40 0.61 13.65 4.74
C HIS A 40 1.47 13.22 5.93
N LEU A 41 2.27 14.15 6.48
CA LEU A 41 3.05 13.88 7.69
C LEU A 41 2.15 13.53 8.86
N VAL A 42 1.10 14.32 9.11
CA VAL A 42 0.14 14.04 10.19
C VAL A 42 -0.64 12.75 9.89
N HIS A 43 -1.06 12.56 8.64
CA HIS A 43 -1.83 11.39 8.21
C HIS A 43 -1.09 10.06 8.37
N LEU A 44 0.19 10.00 7.98
CA LEU A 44 1.00 8.79 8.11
C LEU A 44 1.58 8.65 9.52
N GLY A 45 1.90 9.78 10.16
CA GLY A 45 2.43 9.82 11.52
C GLY A 45 1.49 9.21 12.56
N LYS A 46 0.17 9.45 12.46
CA LYS A 46 -0.80 8.85 13.38
C LYS A 46 -0.82 7.32 13.35
N PHE A 47 -0.50 6.70 12.21
CA PHE A 47 -0.42 5.24 12.13
C PHE A 47 0.89 4.72 12.72
N ALA A 48 1.98 5.45 12.52
CA ALA A 48 3.26 5.11 13.12
C ALA A 48 3.16 5.11 14.67
N THR A 49 2.43 6.08 15.25
CA THR A 49 2.13 6.10 16.68
C THR A 49 1.12 5.03 17.13
N GLY A 50 0.47 4.34 16.20
CA GLY A 50 -0.59 3.35 16.43
C GLY A 50 -0.13 1.89 16.45
N ASN A 51 1.18 1.64 16.52
CA ASN A 51 1.81 0.32 16.52
C ASN A 51 1.60 -0.49 15.23
N PHE A 52 1.50 0.19 14.09
CA PHE A 52 1.65 -0.46 12.78
C PHE A 52 3.14 -0.73 12.52
N GLY A 53 3.51 -1.97 12.20
CA GLY A 53 4.91 -2.31 11.98
C GLY A 53 5.47 -1.74 10.68
N THR A 54 4.64 -1.60 9.65
CA THR A 54 5.02 -0.96 8.39
C THR A 54 3.96 0.05 7.97
N VAL A 55 4.39 1.25 7.56
CA VAL A 55 3.50 2.31 7.10
C VAL A 55 3.87 2.70 5.67
N PHE A 56 3.01 2.33 4.72
CA PHE A 56 3.16 2.76 3.34
C PHE A 56 2.61 4.18 3.12
N THR A 57 3.29 4.94 2.26
CA THR A 57 2.69 6.10 1.60
C THR A 57 1.51 5.68 0.72
N GLU A 58 0.70 6.65 0.28
CA GLU A 58 -0.07 6.46 -0.95
C GLU A 58 0.84 6.21 -2.17
N VAL A 59 0.23 5.90 -3.32
CA VAL A 59 0.98 5.76 -4.58
C VAL A 59 1.69 7.06 -4.87
N LEU A 60 3.01 7.01 -4.94
CA LEU A 60 3.86 8.07 -5.46
C LEU A 60 4.01 7.86 -6.97
N CYS A 61 3.37 8.72 -7.76
CA CYS A 61 3.42 8.61 -9.21
C CYS A 61 4.82 8.83 -9.76
N VAL A 62 5.26 7.97 -10.68
CA VAL A 62 6.61 8.02 -11.27
C VAL A 62 6.75 9.04 -12.41
N GLU A 63 5.62 9.52 -12.92
CA GLU A 63 5.49 10.61 -13.89
C GLU A 63 4.28 11.48 -13.55
N SER A 64 4.29 12.76 -13.95
CA SER A 64 3.17 13.68 -13.71
C SER A 64 1.88 13.24 -14.43
N ARG A 65 1.98 12.73 -15.66
CA ARG A 65 0.86 12.17 -16.44
C ARG A 65 0.34 10.85 -15.86
N GLY A 66 1.12 10.21 -15.00
CA GLY A 66 0.79 8.94 -14.35
C GLY A 66 -0.11 9.05 -13.13
N ARG A 67 -0.48 10.26 -12.74
CA ARG A 67 -1.43 10.51 -11.66
C ARG A 67 -2.85 10.11 -12.03
N SER A 68 -3.67 9.82 -11.02
CA SER A 68 -5.12 9.73 -11.15
C SER A 68 -5.72 11.14 -11.14
N THR A 69 -5.36 11.99 -10.18
CA THR A 69 -5.92 13.34 -10.00
C THR A 69 -4.81 14.39 -9.92
N TYR A 70 -5.17 15.68 -10.01
CA TYR A 70 -4.21 16.78 -9.79
C TYR A 70 -3.61 16.82 -8.38
N SER A 71 -4.24 16.16 -7.40
CA SER A 71 -3.83 16.16 -6.00
C SER A 71 -3.17 14.84 -5.57
N ASP A 72 -2.75 13.99 -6.52
CA ASP A 72 -2.01 12.77 -6.24
C ASP A 72 -0.54 13.07 -5.94
N ALA A 73 0.03 12.35 -4.97
CA ALA A 73 1.45 12.44 -4.64
C ALA A 73 2.35 11.88 -5.77
N GLY A 74 3.55 12.44 -5.89
CA GLY A 74 4.51 12.11 -6.94
C GLY A 74 5.91 11.82 -6.42
N ILE A 75 6.74 11.21 -7.28
CA ILE A 75 8.18 11.02 -7.07
C ILE A 75 8.98 11.09 -8.39
N TRP A 76 8.47 11.85 -9.37
CA TRP A 76 9.12 12.06 -10.68
C TRP A 76 10.21 13.15 -10.66
N SER A 77 10.34 13.90 -9.58
CA SER A 77 11.29 15.01 -9.42
C SER A 77 12.01 14.95 -8.08
N ASP A 78 13.28 15.39 -8.04
CA ASP A 78 14.04 15.49 -6.81
C ASP A 78 13.43 16.51 -5.82
N SER A 79 12.63 17.46 -6.31
CA SER A 79 11.87 18.40 -5.47
C SER A 79 10.85 17.71 -4.55
N HIS A 80 10.48 16.45 -4.81
CA HIS A 80 9.55 15.70 -3.97
C HIS A 80 10.22 15.05 -2.75
N ILE A 81 11.54 14.86 -2.79
CA ILE A 81 12.32 14.17 -1.76
C ILE A 81 12.23 14.84 -0.38
N PRO A 82 12.35 16.18 -0.23
CA PRO A 82 12.45 16.80 1.10
C PRO A 82 11.27 16.50 2.02
N MET A 83 10.04 16.61 1.52
CA MET A 83 8.86 16.33 2.33
C MET A 83 8.71 14.83 2.63
N LEU A 84 8.99 13.97 1.64
CA LEU A 84 8.99 12.52 1.84
C LEU A 84 10.03 12.08 2.87
N LYS A 85 11.20 12.73 2.89
CA LYS A 85 12.24 12.49 3.90
C LYS A 85 11.78 12.86 5.31
N LYS A 86 11.07 13.98 5.46
CA LYS A 86 10.46 14.37 6.75
C LYS A 86 9.46 13.31 7.23
N ILE A 87 8.62 12.80 6.32
CA ILE A 87 7.64 11.74 6.58
C ILE A 87 8.33 10.43 7.00
N ALA A 88 9.26 9.92 6.18
CA ALA A 88 9.96 8.66 6.45
C ALA A 88 10.73 8.71 7.77
N SER A 89 11.41 9.83 8.05
CA SER A 89 12.15 10.04 9.30
C SER A 89 11.23 10.01 10.52
N PHE A 90 10.05 10.64 10.43
CA PHE A 90 9.08 10.63 11.54
C PHE A 90 8.50 9.23 11.77
N ILE A 91 8.12 8.51 10.71
CA ILE A 91 7.61 7.13 10.82
C ILE A 91 8.67 6.25 11.51
N HIS A 92 9.91 6.32 11.05
CA HIS A 92 11.02 5.56 11.63
C HIS A 92 11.25 5.90 13.10
N SER A 93 11.16 7.18 13.48
CA SER A 93 11.35 7.60 14.88
C SER A 93 10.26 7.11 15.84
N GLN A 94 9.12 6.64 15.33
CA GLN A 94 8.07 6.02 16.15
C GLN A 94 8.22 4.49 16.25
N GLY A 95 9.28 3.90 15.66
CA GLY A 95 9.52 2.45 15.67
C GLY A 95 8.85 1.68 14.53
N SER A 96 8.16 2.36 13.62
CA SER A 96 7.57 1.77 12.41
C SER A 96 8.53 1.81 11.23
N ILE A 97 8.37 0.89 10.29
CA ILE A 97 9.17 0.85 9.05
C ILE A 97 8.53 1.77 7.99
N PRO A 98 9.23 2.82 7.51
CA PRO A 98 8.72 3.68 6.45
C PRO A 98 8.78 2.95 5.11
N ALA A 99 7.63 2.84 4.45
CA ALA A 99 7.50 2.18 3.16
C ALA A 99 6.88 3.12 2.11
N ALA A 100 7.24 2.93 0.84
CA ALA A 100 6.69 3.71 -0.27
C ALA A 100 6.09 2.77 -1.33
N GLN A 101 4.91 3.12 -1.86
CA GLN A 101 4.39 2.49 -3.07
C GLN A 101 4.60 3.44 -4.25
N ILE A 102 5.20 2.97 -5.34
CA ILE A 102 5.37 3.73 -6.58
C ILE A 102 4.48 3.17 -7.68
N GLY A 103 4.02 4.01 -8.61
CA GLY A 103 3.09 3.55 -9.64
C GLY A 103 2.75 4.55 -10.74
N HIS A 104 1.90 4.11 -11.66
CA HIS A 104 1.38 4.91 -12.77
C HIS A 104 -0.04 4.45 -13.10
N CYS A 105 -1.04 5.34 -13.02
CA CYS A 105 -2.46 5.00 -13.19
C CYS A 105 -2.85 4.66 -14.64
N GLY A 106 -2.07 5.10 -15.62
CA GLY A 106 -2.15 4.63 -17.01
C GLY A 106 -3.51 4.94 -17.64
N PRO A 107 -4.26 3.94 -18.14
CA PRO A 107 -5.55 4.18 -18.81
C PRO A 107 -6.65 4.70 -17.85
N LYS A 108 -6.37 4.77 -16.54
CA LYS A 108 -7.26 5.34 -15.52
C LYS A 108 -6.75 6.64 -14.92
N SER A 109 -5.73 7.26 -15.52
CA SER A 109 -5.31 8.62 -15.19
C SER A 109 -6.40 9.64 -15.57
N CYS A 110 -6.19 10.92 -15.23
CA CYS A 110 -7.04 12.03 -15.66
C CYS A 110 -8.49 11.94 -15.13
N ARG A 111 -8.62 11.85 -13.80
CA ARG A 111 -9.90 11.76 -13.09
C ARG A 111 -10.06 12.83 -12.04
N GLN A 112 -11.32 13.12 -11.73
CA GLN A 112 -11.75 13.83 -10.53
C GLN A 112 -11.41 13.01 -9.28
N ARG A 113 -11.27 13.72 -8.15
CA ARG A 113 -11.12 13.10 -6.84
C ARG A 113 -12.39 12.31 -6.49
N PRO A 114 -12.30 11.26 -5.65
CA PRO A 114 -13.46 10.43 -5.36
C PRO A 114 -14.66 11.18 -4.78
N TYR A 115 -14.42 12.19 -3.93
CA TYR A 115 -15.45 13.03 -3.33
C TYR A 115 -15.96 14.15 -4.25
N ASP A 116 -15.34 14.34 -5.42
CA ASP A 116 -15.79 15.27 -6.47
C ASP A 116 -16.55 14.57 -7.60
N GLY A 117 -16.74 13.25 -7.51
CA GLY A 117 -17.58 12.48 -8.44
C GLY A 117 -16.88 11.26 -9.07
N LEU A 118 -15.56 11.14 -8.93
CA LEU A 118 -14.76 10.03 -9.46
C LEU A 118 -14.94 9.79 -10.97
N GLN A 119 -15.25 10.85 -11.73
CA GLN A 119 -15.39 10.77 -13.18
C GLN A 119 -14.08 11.14 -13.87
N PRO A 120 -13.88 10.74 -15.14
CA PRO A 120 -12.87 11.37 -16.00
C PRO A 120 -13.02 12.89 -16.00
N LEU A 121 -11.92 13.63 -16.05
CA LEU A 121 -11.96 15.09 -16.15
C LEU A 121 -12.64 15.53 -17.45
N SER A 122 -13.39 16.62 -17.36
CA SER A 122 -14.20 17.21 -18.42
C SER A 122 -13.76 18.64 -18.74
N SER A 123 -14.37 19.26 -19.76
CA SER A 123 -14.17 20.68 -20.05
C SER A 123 -14.57 21.60 -18.89
N LYS A 124 -15.54 21.18 -18.06
CA LYS A 124 -15.94 21.94 -16.87
C LYS A 124 -14.84 21.96 -15.81
N ASP A 125 -14.08 20.89 -15.69
CA ASP A 125 -12.95 20.83 -14.75
C ASP A 125 -11.80 21.73 -15.25
N ALA A 126 -11.62 21.84 -16.57
CA ALA A 126 -10.68 22.78 -17.19
C ALA A 126 -10.97 24.24 -16.83
N GLU A 127 -12.24 24.64 -16.78
CA GLU A 127 -12.67 25.98 -16.33
C GLU A 127 -12.28 26.26 -14.87
N ASN A 128 -12.11 25.22 -14.06
CA ASN A 128 -11.67 25.30 -12.66
C ASN A 128 -10.16 25.11 -12.49
N GLY A 129 -9.39 25.14 -13.58
CA GLY A 129 -7.92 25.00 -13.54
C GLY A 129 -7.41 23.57 -13.54
N GLU A 130 -8.28 22.58 -13.76
CA GLU A 130 -7.91 21.16 -13.84
C GLU A 130 -8.20 20.60 -15.25
N PRO A 131 -7.51 21.06 -16.30
CA PRO A 131 -7.76 20.58 -17.66
C PRO A 131 -7.44 19.08 -17.78
N PRO A 132 -8.22 18.32 -18.57
CA PRO A 132 -7.84 16.96 -18.92
C PRO A 132 -6.46 16.91 -19.60
N TRP A 133 -5.69 15.86 -19.32
CA TRP A 133 -4.38 15.63 -19.94
C TRP A 133 -4.36 14.31 -20.72
N GLU A 134 -3.38 14.17 -21.62
CA GLU A 134 -3.20 12.93 -22.38
C GLU A 134 -2.78 11.78 -21.45
N ILE A 135 -3.53 10.68 -21.51
CA ILE A 135 -3.26 9.47 -20.74
C ILE A 135 -2.61 8.40 -21.62
N VAL A 136 -1.87 7.48 -21.02
CA VAL A 136 -1.10 6.44 -21.73
C VAL A 136 -1.47 5.03 -21.28
N SER A 137 -1.31 4.05 -22.17
CA SER A 137 -1.54 2.63 -21.87
C SER A 137 -0.77 1.72 -22.83
N CYS A 138 -0.88 0.41 -22.61
CA CYS A 138 -0.38 -0.61 -23.54
C CYS A 138 -1.08 -0.56 -24.90
N SER A 139 -2.36 -0.21 -24.96
CA SER A 139 -3.19 -0.20 -26.17
C SER A 139 -4.08 1.03 -26.19
N ALA A 140 -4.51 1.47 -27.38
CA ALA A 140 -5.42 2.61 -27.58
C ALA A 140 -6.89 2.26 -27.31
N GLU A 141 -7.16 1.66 -26.14
CA GLU A 141 -8.49 1.24 -25.71
C GLU A 141 -8.85 1.91 -24.39
N PRO A 142 -10.01 2.58 -24.27
CA PRO A 142 -10.46 3.16 -23.01
C PRO A 142 -10.57 2.13 -21.87
N ALA A 143 -10.22 2.53 -20.65
CA ALA A 143 -10.33 1.64 -19.48
C ALA A 143 -11.77 1.20 -19.18
N ALA A 144 -12.75 2.05 -19.50
CA ALA A 144 -14.17 1.84 -19.30
C ALA A 144 -14.97 2.80 -20.19
N PRO A 145 -16.28 2.57 -20.40
CA PRO A 145 -17.13 3.53 -21.10
C PRO A 145 -17.05 4.94 -20.48
N GLY A 146 -16.88 5.96 -21.32
CA GLY A 146 -16.75 7.36 -20.90
C GLY A 146 -15.33 7.82 -20.57
N TYR A 147 -14.36 6.91 -20.48
CA TYR A 147 -12.95 7.27 -20.31
C TYR A 147 -12.33 7.71 -21.64
N ALA A 148 -11.29 8.54 -21.55
CA ALA A 148 -10.50 8.93 -22.71
C ALA A 148 -9.80 7.72 -23.34
N THR A 149 -9.63 7.75 -24.66
CA THR A 149 -8.76 6.81 -25.37
C THR A 149 -7.30 7.16 -25.06
N PRO A 150 -6.51 6.24 -24.48
CA PRO A 150 -5.11 6.52 -24.19
C PRO A 150 -4.24 6.50 -25.44
N HIS A 151 -3.14 7.24 -25.41
CA HIS A 151 -2.01 7.02 -26.30
C HIS A 151 -1.41 5.63 -26.04
N SER A 152 -1.25 4.84 -27.11
CA SER A 152 -0.61 3.53 -27.03
C SER A 152 0.90 3.72 -27.05
N LEU A 153 1.55 3.40 -25.93
CA LEU A 153 2.99 3.60 -25.77
C LEU A 153 3.77 2.86 -26.85
N THR A 154 4.75 3.50 -27.46
CA THR A 154 5.75 2.85 -28.31
C THR A 154 6.72 2.03 -27.46
N GLU A 155 7.50 1.14 -28.09
CA GLU A 155 8.55 0.40 -27.37
C GLU A 155 9.59 1.32 -26.71
N SER A 156 9.88 2.49 -27.29
CA SER A 156 10.79 3.48 -26.68
C SER A 156 10.20 4.08 -25.42
N GLU A 157 8.93 4.51 -25.48
CA GLU A 157 8.25 5.11 -24.33
C GLU A 157 8.05 4.12 -23.18
N VAL A 158 7.87 2.82 -23.49
CA VAL A 158 7.87 1.76 -22.47
C VAL A 158 9.22 1.70 -21.75
N LYS A 159 10.34 1.79 -22.48
CA LYS A 159 11.70 1.78 -21.89
C LYS A 159 11.97 3.05 -21.09
N GLU A 160 11.50 4.20 -21.54
CA GLU A 160 11.59 5.47 -20.79
C GLU A 160 10.84 5.37 -19.45
N LEU A 161 9.66 4.75 -19.45
CA LEU A 161 8.92 4.46 -18.22
C LEU A 161 9.68 3.52 -17.29
N VAL A 162 10.33 2.47 -17.80
CA VAL A 162 11.19 1.60 -16.99
C VAL A 162 12.27 2.41 -16.27
N VAL A 163 12.93 3.34 -16.98
CA VAL A 163 13.91 4.26 -16.37
C VAL A 163 13.26 5.15 -15.30
N ALA A 164 12.05 5.69 -15.57
CA ALA A 164 11.33 6.50 -14.59
C ALA A 164 11.00 5.73 -13.30
N PHE A 165 10.65 4.44 -13.39
CA PHE A 165 10.47 3.58 -12.21
C PHE A 165 11.78 3.37 -11.44
N GLY A 166 12.92 3.17 -12.14
CA GLY A 166 14.24 3.10 -11.51
C GLY A 166 14.61 4.38 -10.76
N GLU A 167 14.42 5.54 -11.39
CA GLU A 167 14.66 6.84 -10.76
C GLU A 167 13.72 7.10 -9.56
N ALA A 168 12.47 6.67 -9.64
CA ALA A 168 11.54 6.73 -8.51
C ALA A 168 12.06 5.91 -7.32
N ALA A 169 12.58 4.70 -7.55
CA ALA A 169 13.19 3.90 -6.49
C ALA A 169 14.42 4.57 -5.88
N ARG A 170 15.30 5.15 -6.71
CA ARG A 170 16.46 5.92 -6.24
C ARG A 170 16.03 7.05 -5.29
N ARG A 171 15.03 7.83 -5.69
CA ARG A 171 14.48 8.94 -4.88
C ARG A 171 13.81 8.45 -3.61
N CYS A 172 13.06 7.34 -3.64
CA CYS A 172 12.51 6.74 -2.44
C CYS A 172 13.62 6.30 -1.46
N ASN A 173 14.72 5.75 -1.96
CA ASN A 173 15.85 5.39 -1.10
C ASN A 173 16.50 6.63 -0.49
N GLU A 174 16.70 7.69 -1.28
CA GLU A 174 17.23 8.98 -0.81
C GLU A 174 16.33 9.66 0.24
N ALA A 175 15.02 9.51 0.11
CA ALA A 175 14.04 9.94 1.11
C ALA A 175 14.08 9.11 2.40
N GLY A 176 14.80 7.98 2.43
CA GLY A 176 14.96 7.16 3.64
C GLY A 176 13.92 6.06 3.81
N PHE A 177 13.13 5.75 2.78
CA PHE A 177 12.24 4.57 2.82
C PHE A 177 13.07 3.28 2.93
N GLN A 178 12.50 2.29 3.61
CA GLN A 178 13.15 1.01 3.90
C GLN A 178 12.50 -0.16 3.16
N VAL A 179 11.24 0.00 2.73
CA VAL A 179 10.52 -0.96 1.91
C VAL A 179 9.96 -0.23 0.69
N LEU A 180 10.11 -0.82 -0.48
CA LEU A 180 9.47 -0.32 -1.71
C LEU A 180 8.37 -1.30 -2.13
N ASP A 181 7.25 -0.80 -2.63
CA ASP A 181 6.22 -1.60 -3.31
C ASP A 181 5.90 -0.99 -4.67
N VAL A 182 5.60 -1.84 -5.65
CA VAL A 182 5.30 -1.43 -7.02
C VAL A 182 3.84 -1.70 -7.33
N HIS A 183 3.11 -0.66 -7.68
CA HIS A 183 1.70 -0.80 -8.01
C HIS A 183 1.50 -1.39 -9.41
N ALA A 184 1.32 -2.72 -9.48
CA ALA A 184 1.06 -3.49 -10.71
C ALA A 184 -0.32 -4.18 -10.73
N ALA A 185 -1.33 -3.50 -10.17
CA ALA A 185 -2.68 -4.01 -9.94
C ALA A 185 -3.77 -3.02 -10.39
N HIS A 186 -5.03 -3.36 -10.11
CA HIS A 186 -6.23 -2.49 -10.18
C HIS A 186 -6.57 -1.88 -11.55
N GLY A 187 -5.95 -2.39 -12.61
CA GLY A 187 -6.14 -1.92 -13.99
C GLY A 187 -5.37 -0.63 -14.29
N TYR A 188 -4.35 -0.33 -13.49
CA TYR A 188 -3.37 0.70 -13.78
C TYR A 188 -2.32 0.21 -14.79
N LEU A 189 -1.30 1.02 -15.06
CA LEU A 189 -0.45 0.84 -16.23
C LEU A 189 0.18 -0.55 -16.33
N ILE A 190 0.91 -1.00 -15.31
CA ILE A 190 1.57 -2.32 -15.38
C ILE A 190 0.53 -3.43 -15.49
N HIS A 191 -0.58 -3.33 -14.75
CA HIS A 191 -1.66 -4.32 -14.84
C HIS A 191 -2.29 -4.37 -16.24
N SER A 192 -2.37 -3.23 -16.94
CA SER A 192 -2.91 -3.19 -18.30
C SER A 192 -2.01 -3.93 -19.30
N PHE A 193 -0.68 -3.91 -19.11
CA PHE A 193 0.25 -4.76 -19.87
C PHE A 193 0.11 -6.23 -19.51
N LEU A 194 -0.07 -6.53 -18.22
CA LEU A 194 -0.19 -7.91 -17.76
C LEU A 194 -1.48 -8.57 -18.25
N SER A 195 -2.60 -7.86 -18.31
CA SER A 195 -3.89 -8.47 -18.67
C SER A 195 -4.06 -8.63 -20.19
N PRO A 196 -4.43 -9.83 -20.69
CA PRO A 196 -4.75 -10.03 -22.11
C PRO A 196 -6.03 -9.29 -22.54
N ILE A 197 -6.86 -8.85 -21.58
CA ILE A 197 -8.11 -8.13 -21.85
C ILE A 197 -7.83 -6.70 -22.35
N SER A 198 -6.75 -6.09 -21.88
CA SER A 198 -6.36 -4.72 -22.22
C SER A 198 -5.14 -4.63 -23.15
N ASN A 199 -4.26 -5.63 -23.13
CA ASN A 199 -3.05 -5.64 -23.95
C ASN A 199 -3.29 -6.34 -25.30
N SER A 200 -3.62 -5.55 -26.33
CA SER A 200 -3.80 -6.01 -27.71
C SER A 200 -2.55 -5.79 -28.57
N ARG A 201 -1.39 -5.51 -27.95
CA ARG A 201 -0.13 -5.28 -28.68
C ARG A 201 0.34 -6.55 -29.39
N THR A 202 0.99 -6.35 -30.53
CA THR A 202 1.57 -7.41 -31.37
C THR A 202 3.11 -7.41 -31.34
N ASP A 203 3.70 -6.53 -30.55
CA ASP A 203 5.15 -6.38 -30.40
C ASP A 203 5.71 -7.22 -29.22
N ILE A 204 6.94 -6.93 -28.79
CA ILE A 204 7.61 -7.67 -27.72
C ILE A 204 6.95 -7.52 -26.34
N TYR A 205 6.00 -6.60 -26.17
CA TYR A 205 5.29 -6.32 -24.93
C TYR A 205 3.84 -6.85 -24.92
N GLY A 206 3.38 -7.54 -25.96
CA GLY A 206 2.04 -8.14 -26.00
C GLY A 206 1.92 -9.51 -26.68
N GLY A 207 0.68 -9.97 -26.81
CA GLY A 207 0.34 -11.30 -27.28
C GLY A 207 0.53 -12.36 -26.19
N ASN A 208 1.62 -13.13 -26.27
CA ASN A 208 1.83 -14.24 -25.34
C ASN A 208 2.18 -13.77 -23.91
N ARG A 209 2.03 -14.66 -22.93
CA ARG A 209 2.29 -14.34 -21.50
C ARG A 209 3.70 -13.81 -21.24
N LYS A 210 4.73 -14.37 -21.89
CA LYS A 210 6.12 -13.94 -21.70
C LYS A 210 6.29 -12.46 -22.08
N ASN A 211 5.70 -12.06 -23.19
CA ASN A 211 5.72 -10.67 -23.66
C ASN A 211 4.89 -9.75 -22.74
N ARG A 212 3.69 -10.17 -22.32
CA ARG A 212 2.86 -9.39 -21.39
C ARG A 212 3.55 -9.13 -20.04
N MET A 213 4.33 -10.09 -19.54
CA MET A 213 5.11 -9.94 -18.30
C MET A 213 6.34 -9.06 -18.46
N ARG A 214 6.83 -8.84 -19.69
CA ARG A 214 8.12 -8.20 -19.97
C ARG A 214 8.27 -6.84 -19.28
N PHE A 215 7.27 -5.97 -19.41
CA PHE A 215 7.32 -4.64 -18.81
C PHE A 215 7.47 -4.70 -17.28
N ALA A 216 6.73 -5.58 -16.60
CA ALA A 216 6.85 -5.75 -15.15
C ALA A 216 8.24 -6.29 -14.74
N LEU A 217 8.82 -7.19 -15.54
CA LEU A 217 10.14 -7.76 -15.28
C LEU A 217 11.27 -6.76 -15.55
N GLU A 218 11.18 -5.96 -16.61
CA GLU A 218 12.12 -4.87 -16.90
C GLU A 218 12.07 -3.80 -15.81
N ILE A 219 10.88 -3.47 -15.28
CA ILE A 219 10.76 -2.63 -14.09
C ILE A 219 11.47 -3.28 -12.90
N ALA A 220 11.22 -4.55 -12.60
CA ALA A 220 11.86 -5.22 -11.47
C ALA A 220 13.41 -5.16 -11.53
N GLU A 221 13.98 -5.31 -12.72
CA GLU A 221 15.41 -5.14 -12.98
C GLU A 221 15.87 -3.70 -12.70
N ALA A 222 15.23 -2.71 -13.31
CA ALA A 222 15.58 -1.30 -13.12
C ALA A 222 15.47 -0.84 -11.65
N LEU A 223 14.49 -1.37 -10.91
CA LEU A 223 14.37 -1.11 -9.48
C LEU A 223 15.55 -1.70 -8.71
N ARG A 224 15.99 -2.92 -9.03
CA ARG A 224 17.13 -3.54 -8.36
C ARG A 224 18.47 -2.87 -8.68
N GLU A 225 18.59 -2.21 -9.83
CA GLU A 225 19.75 -1.37 -10.15
C GLU A 225 19.78 -0.08 -9.31
N ASN A 226 18.63 0.41 -8.85
CA ASN A 226 18.48 1.72 -8.20
C ASN A 226 18.07 1.65 -6.71
N TRP A 227 17.78 0.46 -6.19
CA TRP A 227 17.36 0.21 -4.81
C TRP A 227 18.38 -0.69 -4.09
N PRO A 228 18.78 -0.38 -2.85
CA PRO A 228 19.78 -1.18 -2.14
C PRO A 228 19.41 -2.67 -2.05
N ALA A 229 20.37 -3.54 -2.36
CA ALA A 229 20.17 -5.00 -2.38
C ALA A 229 19.73 -5.60 -1.03
N ASN A 230 20.02 -4.89 0.07
CA ASN A 230 19.65 -5.29 1.43
C ASN A 230 18.26 -4.83 1.87
N LYS A 231 17.56 -4.03 1.06
CA LYS A 231 16.21 -3.55 1.35
C LYS A 231 15.16 -4.28 0.50
N PRO A 232 14.00 -4.65 1.08
CA PRO A 232 13.00 -5.41 0.37
C PRO A 232 12.25 -4.59 -0.69
N ILE A 233 11.83 -5.27 -1.76
CA ILE A 233 10.88 -4.76 -2.76
C ILE A 233 9.70 -5.71 -2.84
N LEU A 234 8.50 -5.15 -2.78
CA LEU A 234 7.22 -5.82 -2.99
C LEU A 234 6.67 -5.47 -4.38
N PHE A 235 5.81 -6.35 -4.89
CA PHE A 235 4.98 -6.06 -6.05
C PHE A 235 3.51 -6.28 -5.70
N ARG A 236 2.69 -5.24 -5.86
CA ARG A 236 1.24 -5.36 -5.74
C ARG A 236 0.63 -5.83 -7.04
N LEU A 237 -0.03 -6.98 -7.01
CA LEU A 237 -0.65 -7.60 -8.18
C LEU A 237 -2.16 -7.74 -7.98
N SER A 238 -2.90 -7.54 -9.07
CA SER A 238 -4.25 -8.08 -9.18
C SER A 238 -4.11 -9.54 -9.58
N CYS A 239 -4.26 -10.46 -8.64
CA CYS A 239 -3.93 -11.88 -8.86
C CYS A 239 -4.90 -12.58 -9.84
N ILE A 240 -6.07 -12.00 -10.06
CA ILE A 240 -7.08 -12.43 -11.03
C ILE A 240 -7.82 -11.21 -11.60
N ASP A 241 -8.29 -11.29 -12.84
CA ASP A 241 -9.05 -10.20 -13.48
C ASP A 241 -10.56 -10.23 -13.19
N ARG A 242 -11.11 -11.41 -12.93
CA ARG A 242 -12.57 -11.66 -12.77
C ARG A 242 -13.40 -11.47 -14.04
N PHE A 243 -12.75 -11.60 -15.20
CA PHE A 243 -13.37 -11.59 -16.51
C PHE A 243 -12.91 -12.83 -17.29
N GLU A 244 -13.79 -13.35 -18.14
CA GLU A 244 -13.45 -14.45 -19.04
C GLU A 244 -12.28 -14.05 -19.95
N GLY A 245 -11.30 -14.95 -20.08
CA GLY A 245 -10.08 -14.72 -20.85
C GLY A 245 -9.09 -13.74 -20.20
N GLY A 246 -9.31 -13.32 -18.96
CA GLY A 246 -8.39 -12.48 -18.19
C GLY A 246 -7.28 -13.25 -17.49
N LEU A 247 -6.54 -12.55 -16.62
CA LEU A 247 -5.57 -13.17 -15.72
C LEU A 247 -6.25 -14.14 -14.74
N GLU A 248 -5.65 -15.32 -14.64
CA GLU A 248 -5.96 -16.36 -13.67
C GLU A 248 -4.82 -16.49 -12.64
N ILE A 249 -5.10 -17.21 -11.55
CA ILE A 249 -4.16 -17.32 -10.42
C ILE A 249 -2.84 -17.99 -10.84
N GLU A 250 -2.89 -18.94 -11.78
CA GLU A 250 -1.73 -19.64 -12.34
C GLU A 250 -0.80 -18.70 -13.13
N ASP A 251 -1.35 -17.67 -13.77
CA ASP A 251 -0.54 -16.66 -14.46
C ASP A 251 0.19 -15.78 -13.44
N THR A 252 -0.49 -15.40 -12.36
CA THR A 252 0.10 -14.64 -11.25
C THR A 252 1.20 -15.43 -10.54
N ILE A 253 1.00 -16.73 -10.28
CA ILE A 253 2.03 -17.60 -9.69
C ILE A 253 3.28 -17.65 -10.58
N LYS A 254 3.12 -17.76 -11.90
CA LYS A 254 4.25 -17.75 -12.84
C LYS A 254 4.97 -16.40 -12.84
N LEU A 255 4.22 -15.30 -12.86
CA LEU A 255 4.81 -13.96 -12.75
C LEU A 255 5.57 -13.78 -11.43
N ALA A 256 5.00 -14.21 -10.30
CA ALA A 256 5.64 -14.12 -8.99
C ALA A 256 6.97 -14.89 -8.94
N LYS A 257 7.05 -16.07 -9.57
CA LYS A 257 8.32 -16.82 -9.70
C LYS A 257 9.37 -16.05 -10.50
N GLU A 258 8.98 -15.46 -11.63
CA GLU A 258 9.90 -14.65 -12.44
C GLU A 258 10.34 -13.38 -11.68
N LEU A 259 9.43 -12.70 -10.99
CA LEU A 259 9.75 -11.54 -10.15
C LEU A 259 10.69 -11.91 -8.99
N LYS A 260 10.48 -13.05 -8.35
CA LYS A 260 11.39 -13.60 -7.33
C LYS A 260 12.81 -13.79 -7.88
N ASN A 261 12.93 -14.33 -9.10
CA ASN A 261 14.23 -14.49 -9.78
C ASN A 261 14.89 -13.14 -10.12
N LYS A 262 14.09 -12.08 -10.31
CA LYS A 262 14.56 -10.69 -10.45
C LYS A 262 14.73 -9.98 -9.11
N GLY A 263 14.71 -10.72 -8.01
CA GLY A 263 15.01 -10.24 -6.68
C GLY A 263 13.86 -9.57 -5.96
N ILE A 264 12.62 -9.60 -6.45
CA ILE A 264 11.45 -9.17 -5.65
C ILE A 264 11.31 -10.10 -4.43
N ASP A 265 10.81 -9.60 -3.31
CA ASP A 265 10.84 -10.30 -2.02
C ASP A 265 9.48 -10.75 -1.51
N ALA A 266 8.42 -10.00 -1.84
CA ALA A 266 7.06 -10.40 -1.52
C ALA A 266 6.04 -9.87 -2.55
N ILE A 267 4.85 -10.48 -2.56
CA ILE A 267 3.73 -10.06 -3.40
C ILE A 267 2.60 -9.50 -2.51
N ASP A 268 2.12 -8.29 -2.80
CA ASP A 268 0.88 -7.73 -2.23
C ASP A 268 -0.31 -8.19 -3.09
N CYS A 269 -1.11 -9.10 -2.53
CA CYS A 269 -2.10 -9.87 -3.28
C CYS A 269 -3.47 -9.20 -3.26
N SER A 270 -3.81 -8.51 -4.36
CA SER A 270 -5.15 -7.98 -4.61
C SER A 270 -5.83 -8.64 -5.82
N SER A 271 -6.85 -8.01 -6.41
CA SER A 271 -7.62 -8.57 -7.53
C SER A 271 -8.39 -7.52 -8.32
N GLY A 272 -8.64 -7.83 -9.58
CA GLY A 272 -9.55 -7.11 -10.48
C GLY A 272 -9.06 -5.72 -10.88
N GLY A 273 -10.01 -4.92 -11.36
CA GLY A 273 -9.81 -3.54 -11.77
C GLY A 273 -9.66 -3.33 -13.29
N ILE A 274 -9.43 -4.37 -14.08
CA ILE A 274 -9.53 -4.26 -15.55
C ILE A 274 -10.99 -4.08 -15.98
N LYS A 275 -11.24 -3.28 -17.03
CA LYS A 275 -12.56 -2.97 -17.62
C LYS A 275 -13.64 -2.37 -16.68
N GLY A 276 -13.33 -2.11 -15.42
CA GLY A 276 -14.23 -1.45 -14.47
C GLY A 276 -13.94 0.05 -14.36
N PRO A 277 -14.96 0.94 -14.39
CA PRO A 277 -14.76 2.39 -14.28
C PRO A 277 -14.09 2.75 -12.96
N ASN A 278 -14.41 2.04 -11.88
CA ASN A 278 -13.71 2.11 -10.59
C ASN A 278 -14.04 0.86 -9.77
N SER A 279 -13.30 0.65 -8.68
CA SER A 279 -13.58 -0.45 -7.73
C SER A 279 -14.96 -0.34 -7.06
N LEU A 280 -15.59 0.85 -7.08
CA LEU A 280 -16.94 1.09 -6.54
C LEU A 280 -18.04 0.50 -7.42
N PHE A 281 -17.81 0.28 -8.71
CA PHE A 281 -18.79 -0.35 -9.61
C PHE A 281 -19.17 -1.78 -9.15
N SER A 282 -18.23 -2.48 -8.49
CA SER A 282 -18.51 -3.77 -7.87
C SER A 282 -19.43 -3.67 -6.65
N LEU A 283 -19.47 -2.53 -5.95
CA LEU A 283 -20.36 -2.31 -4.80
C LEU A 283 -21.79 -1.97 -5.23
N ALA A 284 -21.96 -1.37 -6.41
CA ALA A 284 -23.28 -1.01 -6.95
C ALA A 284 -24.04 -2.19 -7.55
N THR A 285 -23.38 -3.32 -7.84
CA THR A 285 -23.96 -4.39 -8.68
C THR A 285 -23.93 -5.80 -8.08
N LYS A 286 -23.24 -6.04 -6.94
CA LYS A 286 -23.17 -7.35 -6.27
C LYS A 286 -23.12 -7.21 -4.75
N SER A 287 -23.56 -8.27 -4.05
CA SER A 287 -23.48 -8.42 -2.59
C SER A 287 -22.13 -7.97 -2.02
N PRO A 288 -22.10 -7.39 -0.82
CA PRO A 288 -20.86 -6.91 -0.22
C PRO A 288 -19.83 -8.05 -0.14
N PRO A 289 -18.55 -7.80 -0.46
CA PRO A 289 -17.52 -8.81 -0.34
C PRO A 289 -17.42 -9.30 1.12
N THR A 290 -17.16 -10.59 1.29
CA THR A 290 -16.97 -11.19 2.61
C THR A 290 -15.61 -10.77 3.20
N PRO A 291 -15.49 -10.67 4.54
CA PRO A 291 -14.18 -10.48 5.18
C PRO A 291 -13.16 -11.52 4.70
N GLY A 292 -11.94 -11.08 4.39
CA GLY A 292 -10.87 -11.96 3.93
C GLY A 292 -10.99 -12.46 2.49
N PHE A 293 -11.86 -11.90 1.64
CA PHE A 293 -12.13 -12.44 0.30
C PHE A 293 -10.91 -12.55 -0.65
N GLN A 294 -9.78 -11.90 -0.34
CA GLN A 294 -8.54 -12.03 -1.13
C GLN A 294 -7.48 -12.91 -0.46
N VAL A 295 -7.72 -13.38 0.78
CA VAL A 295 -6.78 -14.26 1.50
C VAL A 295 -6.46 -15.53 0.71
N PRO A 296 -7.42 -16.22 0.06
CA PRO A 296 -7.09 -17.39 -0.77
C PRO A 296 -6.15 -17.09 -1.95
N LEU A 297 -6.16 -15.86 -2.47
CA LEU A 297 -5.23 -15.43 -3.52
C LEU A 297 -3.80 -15.28 -2.97
N SER A 298 -3.69 -14.72 -1.76
CA SER A 298 -2.42 -14.62 -1.03
C SER A 298 -1.85 -16.00 -0.75
N GLU A 299 -2.67 -16.91 -0.23
CA GLU A 299 -2.29 -18.30 0.07
C GLU A 299 -1.81 -19.03 -1.19
N ALA A 300 -2.56 -18.94 -2.30
CA ALA A 300 -2.21 -19.59 -3.56
C ALA A 300 -0.87 -19.07 -4.13
N VAL A 301 -0.63 -17.75 -4.09
CA VAL A 301 0.66 -17.18 -4.53
C VAL A 301 1.78 -17.61 -3.60
N ARG A 302 1.56 -17.56 -2.28
CA ARG A 302 2.56 -17.92 -1.27
C ARG A 302 3.07 -19.34 -1.45
N HIS A 303 2.15 -20.30 -1.56
CA HIS A 303 2.50 -21.71 -1.76
C HIS A 303 2.96 -22.00 -3.19
N GLY A 304 2.31 -21.41 -4.19
CA GLY A 304 2.60 -21.67 -5.60
C GLY A 304 3.95 -21.12 -6.06
N ALA A 305 4.37 -19.96 -5.53
CA ALA A 305 5.63 -19.28 -5.86
C ALA A 305 6.71 -19.40 -4.76
N GLU A 306 6.37 -20.00 -3.62
CA GLU A 306 7.25 -20.16 -2.45
C GLU A 306 7.87 -18.81 -2.03
N MET A 307 7.03 -17.79 -1.91
CA MET A 307 7.43 -16.40 -1.73
C MET A 307 6.57 -15.76 -0.66
N ALA A 308 7.12 -14.82 0.10
CA ALA A 308 6.34 -14.13 1.12
C ALA A 308 5.19 -13.34 0.46
N THR A 309 4.05 -13.27 1.15
CA THR A 309 2.89 -12.54 0.65
C THR A 309 2.28 -11.61 1.70
N MET A 310 1.65 -10.55 1.21
CA MET A 310 0.80 -9.67 1.99
C MET A 310 -0.65 -9.86 1.57
N ALA A 311 -1.54 -10.08 2.54
CA ALA A 311 -2.97 -10.19 2.31
C ALA A 311 -3.70 -8.87 2.58
N VAL A 312 -4.69 -8.60 1.73
CA VAL A 312 -5.67 -7.52 1.86
C VAL A 312 -7.08 -8.10 1.77
N GLY A 313 -8.12 -7.25 1.82
CA GLY A 313 -9.49 -7.63 1.51
C GLY A 313 -10.40 -7.74 2.73
N MET A 314 -10.79 -6.60 3.29
CA MET A 314 -11.76 -6.52 4.40
C MET A 314 -11.36 -7.33 5.64
N ILE A 315 -10.07 -7.32 5.97
CA ILE A 315 -9.57 -7.79 7.26
C ILE A 315 -9.74 -6.62 8.23
N MET A 316 -10.50 -6.81 9.30
CA MET A 316 -10.88 -5.75 10.26
C MET A 316 -10.66 -6.16 11.71
N ASP A 317 -10.80 -7.45 11.99
CA ASP A 317 -10.76 -8.00 13.35
C ASP A 317 -9.38 -8.61 13.66
N PRO A 318 -8.75 -8.29 14.82
CA PRO A 318 -7.44 -8.82 15.16
C PRO A 318 -7.35 -10.35 15.27
N PRO A 319 -8.28 -11.08 15.91
CA PRO A 319 -8.32 -12.54 15.86
C PRO A 319 -8.34 -13.11 14.43
N HIS A 320 -9.12 -12.53 13.51
CA HIS A 320 -9.11 -12.96 12.12
C HIS A 320 -7.73 -12.73 11.45
N ALA A 321 -7.11 -11.57 11.69
CA ALA A 321 -5.78 -11.27 11.17
C ALA A 321 -4.70 -12.23 11.72
N GLU A 322 -4.76 -12.56 13.01
CA GLU A 322 -3.89 -13.56 13.66
C GLU A 322 -4.06 -14.94 13.02
N GLN A 323 -5.31 -15.36 12.80
CA GLN A 323 -5.63 -16.66 12.21
C GLN A 323 -5.04 -16.82 10.81
N ILE A 324 -5.16 -15.80 9.95
CA ILE A 324 -4.59 -15.79 8.59
C ILE A 324 -3.07 -16.05 8.61
N ILE A 325 -2.35 -15.40 9.54
CA ILE A 325 -0.90 -15.60 9.70
C ILE A 325 -0.59 -16.98 10.29
N CYS A 326 -1.38 -17.43 11.26
CA CYS A 326 -1.21 -18.73 11.90
C CYS A 326 -1.37 -19.89 10.91
N ASP A 327 -2.35 -19.79 10.02
CA ASP A 327 -2.66 -20.78 8.99
C ASP A 327 -1.69 -20.73 7.79
N GLY A 328 -0.74 -19.79 7.79
CA GLY A 328 0.25 -19.68 6.73
C GLY A 328 -0.33 -19.17 5.41
N GLN A 329 -1.46 -18.45 5.46
CA GLN A 329 -2.12 -17.90 4.28
C GLN A 329 -1.51 -16.57 3.81
N ALA A 330 -0.79 -15.88 4.71
CA ALA A 330 0.00 -14.71 4.40
C ALA A 330 1.13 -14.54 5.43
N ASP A 331 2.12 -13.70 5.11
CA ASP A 331 3.19 -13.31 6.03
C ASP A 331 2.95 -11.91 6.63
N LEU A 332 2.17 -11.07 5.92
CA LEU A 332 1.79 -9.71 6.29
C LEU A 332 0.28 -9.45 6.10
N ILE A 333 -0.29 -8.58 6.93
CA ILE A 333 -1.69 -8.13 6.84
C ILE A 333 -1.72 -6.64 6.56
N ALA A 334 -2.26 -6.25 5.41
CA ALA A 334 -2.46 -4.84 5.06
C ALA A 334 -3.88 -4.36 5.35
N LEU A 335 -3.96 -3.30 6.16
CA LEU A 335 -5.19 -2.64 6.57
C LEU A 335 -5.32 -1.28 5.85
N GLY A 336 -6.46 -1.06 5.20
CA GLY A 336 -6.79 0.19 4.52
C GLY A 336 -7.82 1.00 5.30
N ARG A 337 -9.09 0.90 4.89
CA ARG A 337 -10.23 1.60 5.52
C ARG A 337 -10.32 1.39 7.04
N GLU A 338 -9.98 0.20 7.53
CA GLU A 338 -9.94 -0.08 8.97
C GLU A 338 -8.90 0.79 9.69
N ALA A 339 -7.71 0.98 9.10
CA ALA A 339 -6.71 1.88 9.66
C ALA A 339 -7.19 3.33 9.66
N LEU A 340 -7.87 3.79 8.60
CA LEU A 340 -8.47 5.13 8.56
C LEU A 340 -9.50 5.34 9.68
N PHE A 341 -10.32 4.33 9.95
CA PHE A 341 -11.34 4.35 11.00
C PHE A 341 -10.71 4.31 12.40
N ASN A 342 -9.70 3.47 12.59
CA ASN A 342 -9.00 3.30 13.86
C ASN A 342 -7.46 3.39 13.68
N PRO A 343 -6.87 4.58 13.81
CA PRO A 343 -5.42 4.76 13.68
C PRO A 343 -4.58 4.03 14.74
N HIS A 344 -5.18 3.61 15.85
CA HIS A 344 -4.52 2.84 16.91
C HIS A 344 -4.85 1.34 16.85
N TRP A 345 -5.25 0.84 15.68
CA TRP A 345 -5.63 -0.56 15.49
C TRP A 345 -4.56 -1.54 15.96
N GLY A 346 -3.28 -1.30 15.68
CA GLY A 346 -2.18 -2.17 16.13
C GLY A 346 -2.08 -2.27 17.65
N LEU A 347 -2.30 -1.17 18.36
CA LEU A 347 -2.35 -1.14 19.83
C LEU A 347 -3.58 -1.87 20.40
N HIS A 348 -4.75 -1.70 19.76
CA HIS A 348 -5.96 -2.45 20.14
C HIS A 348 -5.82 -3.95 19.86
N ALA A 349 -5.20 -4.33 18.73
CA ALA A 349 -4.89 -5.70 18.38
C ALA A 349 -3.95 -6.35 19.39
N ALA A 350 -2.86 -5.66 19.76
CA ALA A 350 -1.92 -6.14 20.77
C ALA A 350 -2.61 -6.43 22.10
N ARG A 351 -3.43 -5.49 22.57
CA ARG A 351 -4.19 -5.66 23.80
C ARG A 351 -5.17 -6.84 23.73
N LEU A 352 -5.93 -6.96 22.63
CA LEU A 352 -6.92 -8.02 22.48
C LEU A 352 -6.27 -9.41 22.42
N LEU A 353 -5.21 -9.57 21.62
CA LEU A 353 -4.56 -10.85 21.39
C LEU A 353 -3.69 -11.32 22.57
N ASN A 354 -3.12 -10.39 23.34
CA ASN A 354 -2.35 -10.73 24.55
C ASN A 354 -3.23 -10.98 25.78
N GLU A 355 -4.57 -10.97 25.62
CA GLU A 355 -5.53 -10.95 26.74
C GLU A 355 -5.22 -9.82 27.75
N GLY A 356 -4.64 -8.74 27.25
CA GLY A 356 -4.05 -7.68 28.05
C GLY A 356 -5.10 -6.87 28.78
N GLN A 357 -5.01 -6.82 30.10
CA GLN A 357 -5.83 -5.94 30.94
C GLN A 357 -5.23 -4.54 31.12
N THR A 358 -3.93 -4.37 30.83
CA THR A 358 -3.17 -3.13 31.03
C THR A 358 -2.83 -2.41 29.70
N PHE A 359 -2.20 -1.25 29.80
CA PHE A 359 -1.74 -0.45 28.66
C PHE A 359 -0.20 -0.39 28.60
N ASP A 360 0.50 -1.43 29.06
CA ASP A 360 1.98 -1.44 29.11
C ASP A 360 2.63 -1.39 27.71
N ASP A 361 1.97 -1.95 26.70
CA ASP A 361 2.43 -1.93 25.29
C ASP A 361 2.15 -0.59 24.59
N TRP A 362 1.53 0.38 25.28
CA TRP A 362 1.27 1.71 24.74
C TRP A 362 2.42 2.66 25.08
N PRO A 363 2.65 3.69 24.24
CA PRO A 363 3.55 4.79 24.59
C PRO A 363 3.21 5.36 25.99
N PRO A 364 4.20 5.56 26.89
CA PRO A 364 3.94 5.91 28.29
C PRO A 364 3.08 7.17 28.47
N ASN A 365 3.21 8.13 27.57
CA ASN A 365 2.43 9.37 27.54
C ASN A 365 0.93 9.15 27.22
N MET A 366 0.55 8.00 26.65
CA MET A 366 -0.83 7.63 26.38
C MET A 366 -1.32 6.53 27.34
N GLY A 367 -0.53 5.47 27.50
CA GLY A 367 -0.90 4.28 28.27
C GLY A 367 -1.27 4.61 29.72
N TRP A 368 -0.52 5.51 30.36
CA TRP A 368 -0.79 5.92 31.75
C TRP A 368 -2.18 6.53 31.93
N TRP A 369 -2.59 7.45 31.03
CA TRP A 369 -3.91 8.09 31.11
C TRP A 369 -5.05 7.12 30.80
N LEU A 370 -4.81 6.17 29.89
CA LEU A 370 -5.80 5.15 29.57
C LEU A 370 -5.99 4.16 30.71
N GLU A 371 -4.93 3.83 31.44
CA GLU A 371 -5.00 3.02 32.66
C GLU A 371 -5.74 3.75 33.77
N VAL A 372 -5.48 5.05 33.97
CA VAL A 372 -6.26 5.91 34.88
C VAL A 372 -7.75 5.88 34.51
N ARG A 373 -8.07 6.06 33.22
CA ARG A 373 -9.45 6.01 32.72
C ARG A 373 -10.10 4.65 32.98
N GLN A 374 -9.41 3.54 32.74
CA GLN A 374 -9.94 2.20 32.98
C GLN A 374 -10.28 1.97 34.45
N ARG A 375 -9.41 2.41 35.37
CA ARG A 375 -9.67 2.34 36.82
C ARG A 375 -10.90 3.14 37.24
N MET A 376 -11.07 4.35 36.69
CA MET A 376 -12.24 5.20 36.95
C MET A 376 -13.55 4.56 36.46
N LEU A 377 -13.52 3.79 35.37
CA LEU A 377 -14.71 3.12 34.84
C LEU A 377 -15.04 1.81 35.57
N SER A 378 -14.05 1.15 36.17
CA SER A 378 -14.25 -0.08 36.94
C SER A 378 -14.70 0.16 38.39
N SER A 379 -14.66 1.40 38.89
CA SER A 379 -15.09 1.76 40.25
C SER A 379 -16.07 2.93 40.27
N THR A 380 -17.16 2.78 41.04
CA THR A 380 -18.14 3.83 41.32
C THR A 380 -17.78 4.68 42.53
N ASP A 381 -16.67 4.39 43.25
CA ASP A 381 -16.20 5.18 44.40
C ASP A 381 -15.29 6.34 43.94
N PRO A 382 -15.66 7.61 44.18
CA PRO A 382 -14.84 8.77 43.86
C PRO A 382 -13.44 8.80 44.49
N LYS A 383 -13.18 7.99 45.53
CA LYS A 383 -11.84 7.86 46.13
C LYS A 383 -10.89 7.05 45.27
N ASP A 384 -11.38 6.13 44.45
CA ASP A 384 -10.57 5.38 43.48
C ASP A 384 -10.20 6.25 42.26
N TRP A 385 -10.85 7.41 42.11
CA TRP A 385 -10.51 8.44 41.12
C TRP A 385 -9.40 9.37 41.61
N ARG A 386 -9.09 9.36 42.92
CA ARG A 386 -8.01 10.18 43.47
C ARG A 386 -6.69 9.46 43.27
N ILE A 387 -5.76 10.15 42.61
CA ILE A 387 -4.36 9.77 42.56
C ILE A 387 -3.84 9.72 43.99
N GLY A 388 -3.70 8.50 44.55
CA GLY A 388 -3.06 8.32 45.84
C GLY A 388 -1.59 8.77 45.80
N PRO A 389 -0.98 9.15 46.94
CA PRO A 389 0.42 9.57 47.01
C PRO A 389 1.43 8.57 46.41
N ALA A 390 1.02 7.31 46.22
CA ALA A 390 1.82 6.27 45.60
C ALA A 390 2.17 6.52 44.12
N ALA A 391 1.37 7.31 43.37
CA ALA A 391 1.72 7.66 41.98
C ALA A 391 2.77 8.79 41.91
N ALA A 392 2.90 9.61 42.95
CA ALA A 392 3.99 10.57 43.10
C ALA A 392 5.31 9.88 43.52
N ASN A 393 5.22 8.66 44.08
CA ASN A 393 6.34 7.85 44.56
C ASN A 393 6.59 6.59 43.71
N ALA A 394 5.93 6.44 42.56
CA ALA A 394 6.28 5.36 41.63
C ALA A 394 7.73 5.60 41.19
N PRO A 395 8.66 4.64 41.39
CA PRO A 395 10.03 4.83 40.96
C PRO A 395 10.00 5.10 39.46
N LEU A 396 10.61 6.21 39.04
CA LEU A 396 10.88 6.48 37.63
C LEU A 396 11.44 5.19 37.04
N ARG A 397 10.66 4.52 36.16
CA ARG A 397 11.15 3.32 35.47
C ARG A 397 12.47 3.73 34.83
N SER A 398 13.57 3.09 35.27
CA SER A 398 14.91 3.43 34.81
C SER A 398 14.90 3.41 33.29
N SER A 399 15.27 4.54 32.67
CA SER A 399 15.50 4.66 31.24
C SER A 399 16.55 3.62 30.85
N LYS A 400 16.11 2.44 30.41
CA LYS A 400 16.97 1.58 29.61
C LYS A 400 16.93 2.17 28.21
N ASN A 401 17.92 3.01 27.94
CA ASN A 401 18.34 3.33 26.59
C ASN A 401 18.60 2.02 25.86
N HIS A 402 17.87 1.77 24.77
CA HIS A 402 18.39 1.16 23.56
C HIS A 402 17.65 1.74 22.36
#